data_AF-A0A8X6TK14-F1
#
_entry.id   AF-A0A8X6TK14-F1
#
_cell.length_a   1.000
_cell.length_b   1.000
_cell.length_c   1.000
_cell.angle_alpha   90.00
_cell.angle_beta   90.00
_cell.angle_gamma   90.00
#
_symmetry.space_group_name_H-M   'P 1'
#
loop_
_entity.id
_entity.type
_entity.pdbx_description
1 polymer ?
#
loop_
_entity_poly.entity_id
_entity_poly.type
_entity_poly.pdbx_seq_one_letter_code
_entity_poly.pdbx_strand_id
1 'polypeptide(L)'
;FNRPTWLPQCEGAKTASEIPGIVDEVISMVGIKKDDGTEKRSFVCQTINTWGYPAKDRSGCLDMVEEPHLGKLLTKIKAKACSTAA
;
A
#
# COMPACT_ATOMS: atom_id res chain seq x y z
N PHE A 1 5.64 -21.52 6.58
CA PHE A 1 7.10 -21.37 6.65
C PHE A 1 7.62 -21.19 5.22
N ASN A 2 8.60 -20.31 4.98
CA ASN A 2 9.14 -19.94 3.66
C ASN A 2 8.36 -18.92 2.81
N ARG A 3 7.47 -18.11 3.40
CA ARG A 3 6.90 -16.92 2.74
C ARG A 3 7.62 -15.67 3.26
N PRO A 4 8.23 -14.83 2.40
CA PRO A 4 8.74 -13.54 2.85
C PRO A 4 7.59 -12.75 3.48
N THR A 5 7.77 -12.34 4.73
CA THR A 5 6.77 -11.57 5.47
C THR A 5 7.31 -10.16 5.62
N TRP A 6 6.54 -9.19 5.14
CA TRP A 6 6.90 -7.79 5.18
C TRP A 6 6.10 -7.10 6.28
N LEU A 7 6.79 -6.52 7.26
CA LEU A 7 6.19 -5.83 8.39
C LEU A 7 6.92 -4.50 8.63
N PRO A 8 6.22 -3.49 9.18
CA PRO A 8 6.87 -2.29 9.70
C PRO A 8 7.95 -2.66 10.71
N GLN A 9 9.14 -2.07 10.58
CA GLN A 9 10.20 -2.22 11.56
C GLN A 9 9.87 -1.36 12.77
N CYS A 10 9.52 -2.00 13.89
CA CYS A 10 9.16 -1.35 15.14
C CYS A 10 9.70 -2.15 16.31
N GLU A 11 9.92 -1.48 17.44
CA GLU A 11 10.28 -2.16 18.68
C GLU A 11 9.08 -2.99 19.19
N GLY A 12 9.33 -4.27 19.47
CA GLY A 12 8.32 -5.23 19.91
C GLY A 12 7.46 -5.80 18.78
N ALA A 13 7.34 -7.14 18.75
CA ALA A 13 6.58 -7.86 17.70
C ALA A 13 5.08 -7.52 17.67
N LYS A 14 4.51 -7.11 18.82
CA LYS A 14 3.11 -6.71 18.91
C LYS A 14 2.87 -5.37 18.22
N THR A 15 3.72 -4.38 18.45
CA THR A 15 3.56 -3.02 17.90
C THR A 15 3.44 -3.03 16.38
N ALA A 16 4.33 -3.75 15.68
CA ALA A 16 4.30 -3.87 14.23
C ALA A 16 3.02 -4.54 13.71
N SER A 17 2.41 -5.43 14.50
CA SER A 17 1.17 -6.14 14.16
C SER A 17 -0.09 -5.30 14.43
N GLU A 18 -0.04 -4.41 15.43
CA GLU A 18 -1.17 -3.55 15.82
C GLU A 18 -1.25 -2.26 15.01
N ILE A 19 -0.11 -1.69 14.59
CA ILE A 19 -0.06 -0.42 13.83
C ILE A 19 -1.00 -0.44 12.60
N PRO A 20 -1.02 -1.50 11.77
CA PRO A 20 -1.97 -1.59 10.66
C PRO A 20 -3.43 -1.71 11.10
N GLY A 21 -3.77 -1.97 12.35
CA GLY A 21 -5.13 -1.83 12.88
C GLY A 21 -5.49 -0.37 13.19
N ILE A 22 -4.52 0.42 13.64
CA ILE A 22 -4.69 1.77 14.20
C ILE A 22 -4.78 2.84 13.12
N VAL A 23 -3.85 2.86 12.16
CA VAL A 23 -3.78 3.92 11.13
C VAL A 23 -4.94 3.81 10.14
N ASP A 24 -5.24 4.84 9.33
CA ASP A 24 -6.19 4.67 8.22
C ASP A 24 -5.51 4.08 6.98
N GLU A 25 -4.31 4.58 6.68
CA GLU A 25 -3.55 4.24 5.48
C GLU A 25 -2.19 3.59 5.83
N VAL A 26 -1.83 2.53 5.11
CA VAL A 26 -0.49 1.93 5.10
C VAL A 26 -0.07 1.82 3.64
N ILE A 27 1.03 2.47 3.25
CA ILE A 27 1.48 2.51 1.86
C ILE A 27 2.91 1.98 1.78
N SER A 28 3.15 1.01 0.89
CA SER A 28 4.49 0.50 0.60
C SER A 28 5.03 1.13 -0.69
N MET A 29 6.17 1.82 -0.61
CA MET A 29 6.89 2.28 -1.81
C MET A 29 7.87 1.20 -2.26
N VAL A 30 7.64 0.64 -3.44
CA VAL A 30 8.39 -0.51 -3.96
C VAL A 30 8.81 -0.29 -5.40
N GLY A 31 9.92 -0.89 -5.80
CA GLY A 31 10.35 -0.93 -7.19
C GLY A 31 9.69 -2.10 -7.90
N ILE A 32 8.75 -1.80 -8.80
CA ILE A 32 8.10 -2.81 -9.64
C ILE A 32 8.88 -2.90 -10.94
N LYS A 33 9.43 -4.09 -11.21
CA LYS A 33 10.10 -4.40 -12.48
C LYS A 33 9.05 -4.58 -13.56
N LYS A 34 9.19 -3.82 -14.65
CA LYS A 34 8.42 -4.02 -15.87
C LYS A 34 9.10 -5.05 -16.77
N ASP A 35 8.35 -5.57 -17.71
CA ASP A 35 8.83 -6.54 -18.71
C ASP A 35 10.00 -5.98 -19.55
N ASP A 36 10.04 -4.65 -19.71
CA ASP A 36 11.12 -3.92 -20.42
C ASP A 36 12.43 -3.82 -19.60
N GLY A 37 12.51 -4.48 -18.43
CA GLY A 37 13.68 -4.43 -17.54
C GLY A 37 13.82 -3.13 -16.74
N THR A 38 12.94 -2.15 -16.96
CA THR A 38 12.91 -0.90 -16.18
C THR A 38 12.22 -1.09 -14.84
N GLU A 39 12.84 -0.58 -13.78
CA GLU A 39 12.26 -0.60 -12.43
C GLU A 39 11.59 0.75 -12.16
N LYS A 40 10.27 0.74 -11.99
CA LYS A 40 9.51 1.93 -11.64
C LYS A 40 9.12 1.87 -10.17
N ARG A 41 9.48 2.92 -9.41
CA ARG A 41 8.95 3.11 -8.06
C ARG A 41 7.44 3.33 -8.15
N SER A 42 6.71 2.63 -7.30
CA SER A 42 5.26 2.71 -7.21
C SER A 42 4.82 2.55 -5.76
N PHE A 43 3.62 3.03 -5.46
CA PHE A 43 2.97 2.80 -4.18
C PHE A 43 2.04 1.59 -4.30
N VAL A 44 2.14 0.67 -3.35
CA VAL A 44 1.20 -0.43 -3.17
C VAL A 44 0.28 -0.05 -2.02
N CYS A 45 -1.03 0.01 -2.32
CA CYS A 45 -2.02 0.60 -1.42
C CYS A 45 -3.01 -0.42 -0.83
N GLN A 46 -3.18 -1.58 -1.47
CA GLN A 46 -4.18 -2.57 -1.06
C GLN A 46 -3.59 -3.75 -0.27
N THR A 47 -4.31 -4.17 0.78
CA THR A 47 -3.92 -5.28 1.66
C THR A 47 -3.77 -6.60 0.91
N ILE A 48 -4.67 -6.87 -0.05
CA ILE A 48 -4.62 -8.06 -0.90
C ILE A 48 -3.85 -7.71 -2.17
N ASN A 49 -2.52 -7.77 -2.09
CA ASN A 49 -1.64 -7.54 -3.22
C ASN A 49 -0.79 -8.77 -3.54
N THR A 50 -0.35 -8.88 -4.80
CA THR A 50 0.38 -10.03 -5.34
C THR A 50 1.74 -10.26 -4.67
N TRP A 51 2.31 -9.23 -4.05
CA TRP A 51 3.68 -9.24 -3.51
C TRP A 51 3.75 -9.48 -1.99
N GLY A 52 2.63 -9.39 -1.29
CA GLY A 52 2.57 -9.50 0.18
C GLY A 52 3.20 -8.31 0.92
N TYR A 53 3.29 -7.14 0.29
CA TYR A 53 3.77 -5.92 0.96
C TYR A 53 2.72 -5.40 1.96
N PRO A 54 3.14 -4.78 3.09
CA PRO A 54 2.21 -4.19 4.03
C PRO A 54 1.56 -2.98 3.37
N ALA A 55 0.28 -3.09 3.12
CA ALA A 55 -0.51 -2.04 2.52
C ALA A 55 -1.94 -2.10 3.04
N LYS A 56 -2.59 -0.95 3.11
CA LYS A 56 -3.97 -0.81 3.56
C LYS A 56 -4.50 0.55 3.10
N ASP A 57 -5.64 0.52 2.44
CA ASP A 57 -6.42 1.70 2.08
C ASP A 57 -7.80 1.57 2.73
N ARG A 58 -8.15 2.53 3.60
CA ARG A 58 -9.47 2.62 4.23
C ARG A 58 -10.34 3.68 3.55
N SER A 59 -9.74 4.55 2.72
CA SER A 59 -10.49 5.47 1.88
C SER A 59 -11.32 4.74 0.82
N GLY A 60 -10.82 3.59 0.36
CA GLY A 60 -11.38 2.82 -0.74
C GLY A 60 -11.11 3.44 -2.12
N CYS A 61 -10.51 4.64 -2.15
CA CYS A 61 -10.30 5.41 -3.37
C CYS A 61 -9.05 4.98 -4.15
N LEU A 62 -8.15 4.18 -3.59
CA LEU A 62 -6.85 3.88 -4.19
C LEU A 62 -6.88 2.58 -4.99
N ASP A 63 -6.20 2.61 -6.14
CA ASP A 63 -5.94 1.41 -6.91
C ASP A 63 -4.87 0.56 -6.22
N MET A 64 -4.73 -0.71 -6.64
CA MET A 64 -3.71 -1.60 -6.05
C MET A 64 -2.29 -1.02 -6.16
N VAL A 65 -2.02 -0.32 -7.26
CA VAL A 65 -0.74 0.33 -7.55
C VAL A 65 -0.98 1.78 -7.96
N GLU A 66 -0.37 2.71 -7.26
CA GLU A 66 -0.40 4.14 -7.53
C GLU A 66 0.98 4.67 -7.98
N GLU A 67 0.96 5.83 -8.62
CA GLU A 67 2.19 6.60 -8.90
C GLU A 67 2.87 7.00 -7.57
N PRO A 68 4.21 7.02 -7.47
CA PRO A 68 4.94 7.39 -6.24
C PRO A 68 4.89 8.92 -5.98
N HIS A 69 3.69 9.50 -5.94
CA HIS A 69 3.45 10.92 -5.79
C HIS A 69 2.44 11.18 -4.66
N LEU A 70 2.93 11.49 -3.47
CA LEU A 70 2.10 11.68 -2.27
C LEU A 70 1.00 12.73 -2.45
N GLY A 71 1.28 13.86 -3.12
CA GLY A 71 0.27 14.89 -3.37
C GLY A 71 -0.95 14.40 -4.18
N LYS A 72 -0.72 13.60 -5.24
CA LYS A 72 -1.79 13.00 -6.04
C LYS A 72 -2.54 11.93 -5.26
N LEU A 73 -1.81 11.08 -4.53
CA LEU A 73 -2.39 10.05 -3.67
C LEU A 73 -3.33 10.66 -2.61
N LEU A 74 -2.86 11.67 -1.88
CA LEU A 74 -3.67 12.40 -0.89
C LEU A 74 -4.85 13.14 -1.53
N THR A 75 -4.69 13.66 -2.75
CA THR A 75 -5.79 14.29 -3.49
C THR A 75 -6.86 13.26 -3.85
N LYS A 76 -6.47 12.06 -4.27
CA LYS A 76 -7.38 10.94 -4.59
C LYS A 76 -8.13 10.45 -3.35
N ILE A 77 -7.45 10.30 -2.22
CA ILE A 77 -8.07 9.98 -0.92
C ILE A 77 -9.11 11.05 -0.52
N LYS A 78 -8.79 12.33 -0.70
CA LYS A 78 -9.69 13.45 -0.34
C LYS A 78 -10.86 13.63 -1.31
N ALA A 79 -10.71 13.19 -2.56
CA ALA A 79 -11.76 13.24 -3.56
C ALA A 79 -12.82 12.18 -3.18
N LYS A 80 -13.83 12.62 -2.44
CA LYS A 80 -14.94 11.88 -1.79
C LYS A 80 -15.84 11.05 -2.73
N ALA A 81 -15.37 10.67 -3.91
CA ALA A 81 -16.08 9.92 -4.93
C ALA A 81 -15.31 8.64 -5.31
N CYS A 82 -15.02 7.78 -4.32
CA CYS A 82 -14.85 6.37 -4.67
C CYS A 82 -16.24 5.77 -4.85
N SER A 83 -16.78 5.91 -6.06
CA SER A 83 -17.99 5.20 -6.44
C SER A 83 -17.71 3.70 -6.40
N THR A 84 -18.51 3.00 -5.62
CA THR A 84 -18.73 1.55 -5.64
C THR A 84 -18.78 1.08 -7.10
N ALA A 85 -17.77 0.33 -7.55
CA ALA A 85 -17.92 -0.47 -8.75
C ALA A 85 -18.92 -1.59 -8.43
N ALA A 86 -19.99 -1.64 -9.23
CA ALA A 86 -21.13 -2.54 -9.12
C ALA A 86 -20.76 -4.03 -9.19
#